data_AF-A0A2G9LW83-F1
#
_entry.id   AF-A0A2G9LW83-F1
#
_cell.length_a   1.000
_cell.length_b   1.000
_cell.length_c   1.000
_cell.angle_alpha   90.00
_cell.angle_beta   90.00
_cell.angle_gamma   90.00
#
_symmetry.space_group_name_H-M   'P 1'
#
loop_
_entity.id
_entity.type
_entity.pdbx_description
1 polymer ?
#
loop_
_entity_poly.entity_id
_entity_poly.type
_entity_poly.pdbx_seq_one_letter_code
_entity_poly.pdbx_strand_id
1 'polypeptide(L)' 'MQQNYDELVAKVLESGKINQKELDQKVKEKIEKLSGLISKEGAVHIVANELGIRLAPAALASTQLKIANIQQGLR' A
#
# COMPACT_ATOMS: atom_id res chain seq x y z
N MET A 1 7.23 9.89 11.34
CA MET A 1 7.45 8.45 11.59
C MET A 1 7.31 7.75 10.25
N GLN A 2 8.45 7.45 9.65
CA GLN A 2 8.60 6.92 8.31
C GLN A 2 8.21 5.44 8.38
N GLN A 3 7.07 5.05 7.79
CA GLN A 3 6.78 3.62 7.64
C GLN A 3 7.76 3.10 6.61
N ASN A 4 8.82 2.47 7.09
CA ASN A 4 9.97 2.10 6.30
C ASN A 4 9.54 1.09 5.22
N TYR A 5 9.95 1.36 3.98
CA TYR A 5 9.97 0.42 2.86
C TYR A 5 10.31 -1.03 3.27
N ASP A 6 11.24 -1.18 4.22
CA ASP A 6 11.66 -2.46 4.78
C ASP A 6 10.52 -3.25 5.45
N GLU A 7 9.62 -2.61 6.20
CA GLU A 7 8.47 -3.27 6.83
C GLU A 7 7.44 -3.75 5.79
N LEU A 8 7.25 -2.98 4.72
CA LEU A 8 6.36 -3.35 3.62
C LEU A 8 6.92 -4.56 2.88
N VAL A 9 8.23 -4.55 2.60
CA VAL A 9 8.93 -5.68 1.98
C VAL A 9 8.85 -6.91 2.90
N ALA A 10 9.11 -6.77 4.19
CA ALA A 10 9.01 -7.86 5.16
C ALA A 10 7.63 -8.51 5.16
N LYS A 11 6.54 -7.73 5.27
CA LYS A 11 5.16 -8.27 5.21
C LYS A 11 4.84 -8.99 3.90
N VAL A 12 5.39 -8.49 2.80
CA VAL A 12 5.19 -9.09 1.47
C VAL A 12 5.95 -10.41 1.35
N LEU A 13 7.17 -10.48 1.91
CA LEU A 13 7.97 -11.70 1.97
C LEU A 13 7.40 -12.74 2.94
N GLU A 14 6.91 -12.31 4.10
CA GLU A 14 6.23 -13.17 5.08
C GLU A 14 4.96 -13.80 4.52
N SER A 15 4.29 -13.13 3.58
CA SER A 15 3.15 -13.71 2.87
C SER A 15 3.55 -14.89 1.96
N GLY A 16 4.85 -15.12 1.72
CA GLY A 16 5.38 -16.31 1.05
C GLY A 16 5.05 -16.42 -0.44
N LYS A 17 4.40 -15.41 -1.03
CA LYS A 17 3.95 -15.45 -2.43
C LYS A 17 5.02 -15.02 -3.43
N ILE A 18 6.08 -14.36 -2.97
CA ILE A 18 7.15 -13.82 -3.82
C ILE A 18 8.46 -13.73 -3.02
N ASN A 19 9.59 -13.80 -3.72
CA ASN A 19 10.93 -13.62 -3.15
C ASN A 19 11.40 -12.17 -3.25
N GLN A 20 12.41 -11.78 -2.45
CA GLN A 20 12.89 -10.39 -2.41
C GLN A 20 13.40 -9.90 -3.77
N LYS A 21 14.06 -10.77 -4.53
CA LYS A 21 14.54 -10.50 -5.89
C LYS A 21 13.40 -10.25 -6.88
N GLU A 22 12.39 -11.11 -6.83
CA GLU A 22 11.20 -11.01 -7.69
C GLU A 22 10.38 -9.76 -7.37
N LEU A 23 10.29 -9.39 -6.09
CA LEU A 23 9.63 -8.18 -5.64
C LEU A 23 10.33 -6.93 -6.21
N ASP A 24 11.65 -6.84 -6.08
CA ASP A 24 12.43 -5.70 -6.61
C ASP A 24 12.28 -5.57 -8.14
N GLN A 25 12.30 -6.69 -8.85
CA GLN A 25 12.14 -6.72 -10.29
C GLN A 25 10.74 -6.25 -10.73
N LYS A 26 9.68 -6.75 -10.07
CA LYS A 26 8.31 -6.29 -10.30
C LYS A 26 8.10 -4.82 -9.95
N VAL A 27 8.70 -4.38 -8.84
CA VAL A 27 8.64 -2.99 -8.39
C VAL A 27 9.26 -2.07 -9.43
N LYS A 28 10.46 -2.41 -9.90
CA LYS A 28 11.16 -1.63 -10.93
C LYS A 28 10.38 -1.59 -12.24
N GLU A 29 9.84 -2.73 -12.67
CA GLU A 29 9.02 -2.81 -13.87
C GLU A 29 7.73 -1.97 -13.76
N LYS A 30 7.08 -1.94 -12.58
CA LYS A 30 5.91 -1.09 -12.32
C LYS A 30 6.27 0.39 -12.36
N ILE A 31 7.41 0.78 -11.77
CA ILE A 31 7.89 2.17 -11.78
C ILE A 31 8.13 2.61 -13.23
N GLU A 32 8.80 1.77 -14.04
CA GLU A 32 9.07 2.07 -15.45
C GLU A 32 7.77 2.12 -16.27
N LYS A 33 6.85 1.16 -16.08
CA LYS A 33 5.54 1.12 -16.76
C LYS A 33 4.66 2.32 -16.45
N LEU A 34 4.72 2.84 -15.22
CA LEU A 34 3.98 4.02 -14.80
C LEU A 34 4.79 5.30 -15.02
N SER A 35 5.84 5.25 -15.85
CA SER A 35 6.69 6.39 -16.21
C SER A 35 7.23 7.17 -15.02
N GLY A 36 7.53 6.47 -13.91
CA GLY A 36 8.03 7.08 -12.68
C GLY A 36 6.99 7.90 -11.90
N LEU A 37 5.70 7.82 -12.24
CA LEU A 37 4.61 8.51 -11.54
C LEU A 37 4.33 7.94 -10.14
N ILE A 38 5.00 6.85 -9.77
CA ILE A 38 4.89 6.19 -8.46
C ILE A 38 6.26 6.01 -7.80
N SER A 39 6.32 6.25 -6.49
CA SER A 39 7.51 5.97 -5.68
C SER A 39 7.72 4.47 -5.46
N LYS A 40 8.94 4.07 -5.06
CA LYS A 40 9.28 2.68 -4.72
C LYS A 40 8.32 2.06 -3.70
N GLU A 41 7.92 2.82 -2.69
CA GLU A 41 6.94 2.39 -1.68
C GLU A 41 5.56 2.13 -2.32
N GLY A 42 5.09 3.05 -3.17
CA GLY A 42 3.83 2.90 -3.90
C GLY A 42 3.84 1.69 -4.85
N ALA A 43 4.97 1.43 -5.50
CA ALA A 43 5.16 0.25 -6.32
C ALA A 43 5.07 -1.05 -5.49
N VAL A 44 5.67 -1.10 -4.29
CA VAL A 44 5.51 -2.24 -3.37
C VAL A 44 4.06 -2.41 -2.95
N HIS A 45 3.33 -1.33 -2.64
CA HIS A 45 1.89 -1.41 -2.33
C HIS A 45 1.07 -1.97 -3.50
N ILE A 46 1.40 -1.60 -4.73
CA ILE A 46 0.73 -2.11 -5.92
C ILE A 46 1.01 -3.61 -6.09
N VAL A 47 2.28 -4.03 -6.02
CA VAL A 47 2.66 -5.44 -6.13
C VAL A 47 2.05 -6.26 -5.00
N ALA A 48 2.03 -5.74 -3.77
CA ALA A 48 1.37 -6.38 -2.63
C ALA A 48 -0.13 -6.57 -2.89
N ASN A 49 -0.83 -5.55 -3.38
CA ASN A 49 -2.24 -5.66 -3.73
C ASN A 49 -2.49 -6.70 -4.84
N GLU A 50 -1.62 -6.79 -5.86
CA GLU A 50 -1.70 -7.84 -6.90
C GLU A 50 -1.51 -9.24 -6.31
N LEU A 51 -0.70 -9.37 -5.26
CA LEU A 51 -0.53 -10.60 -4.49
C LEU A 51 -1.67 -10.84 -3.49
N GLY A 52 -2.66 -9.94 -3.40
CA GLY A 52 -3.76 -10.01 -2.43
C GLY A 52 -3.36 -9.64 -1.00
N ILE A 53 -2.19 -9.02 -0.83
CA ILE A 53 -1.64 -8.55 0.44
C ILE A 53 -2.09 -7.09 0.58
N ARG A 54 -3.18 -6.87 1.32
CA ARG A 54 -3.70 -5.53 1.58
C ARG A 54 -2.82 -4.80 2.59
N LEU A 55 -1.78 -4.15 2.10
CA LEU A 55 -1.03 -3.13 2.82
C LEU A 55 -1.85 -1.83 2.82
N ALA A 56 -3.03 -1.85 3.43
CA ALA A 56 -3.86 -0.66 3.54
C ALA A 56 -3.07 0.41 4.30
N PRO A 57 -3.03 1.67 3.83
CA PRO A 57 -2.51 2.74 4.65
C PRO A 57 -3.34 2.76 5.94
N ALA A 58 -2.67 2.70 7.09
CA ALA A 58 -3.29 2.73 8.41
C ALA A 58 -4.23 3.94 8.61
N ALA A 59 -4.20 4.92 7.71
CA ALA A 59 -5.11 6.06 7.66
C ALA A 59 -6.61 5.69 7.52
N LEU A 60 -6.96 4.50 7.03
CA LEU A 60 -8.36 4.05 6.98
C LEU A 60 -8.79 3.22 8.19
N ALA A 61 -7.85 2.75 9.03
CA ALA A 61 -8.15 1.87 10.15
C ALA A 61 -8.66 2.63 11.40
N SER A 62 -8.39 3.92 11.52
CA SER A 62 -8.81 4.76 12.65
C SER A 62 -9.94 5.74 12.34
N THR A 63 -10.43 5.80 11.09
CA THR A 63 -11.66 6.54 10.80
C THR A 63 -12.85 5.62 11.00
N GLN A 64 -13.08 5.23 12.25
CA GLN A 64 -14.43 4.92 12.70
C GLN A 64 -15.20 6.24 12.58
N LEU A 65 -15.71 6.54 11.38
CA LEU A 65 -16.61 7.66 11.12
C LEU A 65 -17.80 7.46 12.06
N LYS A 66 -17.75 8.08 13.24
CA LYS A 66 -18.90 8.15 14.13
C LYS A 66 -19.93 8.98 13.39
N ILE A 67 -20.94 8.32 12.82
CA ILE A 67 -22.12 8.91 12.16
C ILE A 67 -22.99 9.70 13.17
N ALA A 68 -22.41 10.13 14.29
CA ALA A 68 -23.09 10.83 15.37
C ALA A 68 -23.25 12.35 15.12
N ASN A 69 -22.68 12.90 14.02
CA ASN A 69 -22.77 14.33 13.72
C ASN A 69 -22.87 14.62 12.22
N ILE A 70 -23.76 13.92 11.50
CA ILE A 70 -24.29 14.50 10.26
C ILE A 70 -25.38 15.50 10.66
N GLN A 71 -25.07 16.80 10.74
CA GLN A 71 -26.11 17.81 10.85
C GLN A 71 -26.93 17.80 9.56
N GLN A 72 -28.09 17.14 9.59
CA GLN A 72 -29.12 17.27 8.57
C GLN A 72 -29.66 18.70 8.64
N GLY A 73 -29.09 19.60 7.85
CA GLY A 73 -29.47 21.01 7.92
C GLY A 73 -28.75 21.88 6.90
N LEU A 74 -28.81 21.53 5.62
CA LEU A 74 -28.72 22.54 4.57
C LEU A 74 -30.17 22.89 4.18
N ARG A 75 -30.62 24.10 4.53
CA ARG A 75 -31.78 24.74 3.91
C ARG A 75 -31.29 25.58 2.74
#